data_AF-A0A7R7ID83-F1
#
_entry.id   AF-A0A7R7ID83-F1
#
_cell.length_a   1.000
_cell.length_b   1.000
_cell.length_c   1.000
_cell.angle_alpha   90.00
_cell.angle_beta   90.00
_cell.angle_gamma   90.00
#
_symmetry.space_group_name_H-M   'P 1'
#
loop_
_entity.id
_entity.type
_entity.pdbx_description
1 polymer ?
#
loop_
_entity_poly.entity_id
_entity_poly.type
_entity_poly.pdbx_seq_one_letter_code
_entity_poly.pdbx_strand_id
1 'polypeptide(L)'
;MVKDMELSCDESVIREAKEDIRTEYSRTLLNVSMQQSGLLLPIAFGDSNTKTRIKNILNFRKPKMYISIAGCIILIVASVTLLTTEKYKETNDSSTKQLKHYEKVNTAEVTNMLQELVNYRTPYIGDNSKISALLNALEVPENLEYDHMELQTKKEPYELTVYYQLNKGVTLTAKAKDTLVLNAILLFSTVENMDVCRFHITTTEENYNLVYDRTDVENALGKLYPRTAHMNDMYALKDIITDYVQYLKLDDSISKAILEFNKDSYKPGEFCTEAHYLMSVEKNENTVTAYTMILYQEYGYEDGEFKDVSGCSMPVANHFHKKRFW
;
A
#
# COMPACT_ATOMS: atom_id res chain seq x y z
N MET A 1 11.41 -12.71 6.32
CA MET A 1 12.07 -11.38 6.25
C MET A 1 13.01 -11.27 5.07
N VAL A 2 14.24 -11.81 5.12
CA VAL A 2 15.21 -11.70 4.00
C VAL A 2 14.63 -12.15 2.67
N LYS A 3 14.04 -13.34 2.65
CA LYS A 3 13.34 -13.89 1.48
C LYS A 3 12.26 -12.96 0.93
N ASP A 4 11.51 -12.29 1.80
CA ASP A 4 10.40 -11.42 1.40
C ASP A 4 10.94 -10.12 0.79
N MET A 5 12.04 -9.59 1.33
CA MET A 5 12.75 -8.45 0.74
C MET A 5 13.34 -8.80 -0.63
N GLU A 6 13.96 -9.98 -0.77
CA GLU A 6 14.48 -10.44 -2.07
C GLU A 6 13.37 -10.58 -3.12
N LEU A 7 12.23 -11.17 -2.75
CA LEU A 7 11.08 -11.29 -3.65
C LEU A 7 10.49 -9.93 -4.03
N SER A 8 10.43 -8.97 -3.10
CA SER A 8 9.97 -7.60 -3.39
C SER A 8 10.89 -6.88 -4.38
N CYS A 9 12.22 -7.01 -4.21
CA CYS A 9 13.18 -6.51 -5.18
C CYS A 9 12.98 -7.16 -6.55
N ASP A 10 12.86 -8.50 -6.60
CA ASP A 10 12.61 -9.25 -7.84
C ASP A 10 11.34 -8.74 -8.56
N GLU A 11 10.27 -8.45 -7.82
CA GLU A 11 9.01 -7.94 -8.35
C GLU A 11 9.14 -6.50 -8.87
N SER A 12 9.87 -5.62 -8.19
CA SER A 12 10.10 -4.26 -8.68
C SER A 12 10.91 -4.25 -9.97
N VAL A 13 11.94 -5.11 -10.08
CA VAL A 13 12.74 -5.29 -11.31
C VAL A 13 11.83 -5.61 -12.50
N ILE A 14 10.96 -6.61 -12.36
CA ILE A 14 10.06 -7.04 -13.45
C ILE A 14 8.95 -6.02 -13.73
N ARG A 15 8.53 -5.25 -12.72
CA ARG A 15 7.50 -4.21 -12.87
C ARG A 15 8.01 -3.02 -13.69
N GLU A 16 9.23 -2.57 -13.42
CA GLU A 16 9.85 -1.38 -14.00
C GLU A 16 10.57 -1.62 -15.33
N ALA A 17 10.91 -2.88 -15.63
CA ALA A 17 11.47 -3.26 -16.92
C ALA A 17 10.54 -2.88 -18.09
N LYS A 18 11.11 -2.19 -19.09
CA LYS A 18 10.41 -1.78 -20.32
C LYS A 18 10.03 -2.97 -21.20
N GLU A 19 10.85 -4.03 -21.16
CA GLU A 19 10.71 -5.25 -21.94
C GLU A 19 10.64 -6.48 -21.01
N ASP A 20 10.31 -7.65 -21.57
CA ASP A 20 10.21 -8.90 -20.79
C ASP A 20 11.59 -9.51 -20.54
N ILE A 21 12.25 -9.06 -19.47
CA ILE A 21 13.60 -9.51 -19.07
C ILE A 21 13.60 -10.78 -18.19
N ARG A 22 12.47 -11.46 -17.98
CA ARG A 22 12.37 -12.56 -16.99
C ARG A 22 13.40 -13.67 -17.20
N THR A 23 13.68 -14.02 -18.45
CA THR A 23 14.65 -15.07 -18.79
C THR A 23 16.08 -14.60 -18.50
N GLU A 24 16.42 -13.38 -18.92
CA GLU A 24 17.74 -12.77 -18.71
C GLU A 24 18.01 -12.61 -17.22
N TYR A 25 17.06 -12.03 -16.48
CA TYR A 25 17.16 -11.84 -15.04
C TYR A 25 17.27 -13.17 -14.27
N SER A 26 16.49 -14.19 -14.65
CA SER A 26 16.59 -15.52 -14.03
C SER A 26 17.96 -16.16 -14.25
N ARG A 27 18.59 -15.92 -15.41
CA ARG A 27 19.96 -16.37 -15.70
C ARG A 27 20.97 -15.61 -14.84
N THR A 28 20.79 -14.29 -14.67
CA THR A 28 21.62 -13.48 -13.77
C THR A 28 21.61 -14.05 -12.35
N LEU A 29 20.43 -14.26 -11.77
CA LEU A 29 20.29 -14.80 -10.42
C LEU A 29 20.93 -16.20 -10.30
N LEU A 30 20.72 -17.07 -11.30
CA LEU A 30 21.33 -18.40 -11.31
C LEU A 30 22.86 -18.32 -11.39
N ASN A 31 23.40 -17.48 -12.26
CA ASN A 31 24.84 -17.30 -12.45
C ASN A 31 25.50 -16.78 -11.17
N VAL A 32 24.89 -15.80 -10.51
CA VAL A 32 25.37 -15.27 -9.21
C VAL A 32 25.37 -16.38 -8.16
N SER A 33 24.29 -17.16 -8.02
CA SER A 33 24.24 -18.29 -7.07
C SER A 33 25.25 -19.39 -7.39
N MET A 34 25.56 -19.63 -8.66
CA MET A 34 26.58 -20.60 -9.07
C MET A 34 28.02 -20.12 -8.79
N GLN A 35 28.27 -18.81 -8.79
CA GLN A 35 29.59 -18.23 -8.52
C GLN A 35 29.90 -18.09 -7.03
N GLN A 36 28.88 -17.98 -6.17
CA GLN A 36 29.02 -17.79 -4.72
C GLN A 36 29.42 -19.07 -3.95
N SER A 37 29.44 -20.25 -4.58
CA SER A 37 29.67 -21.54 -3.90
C SER A 37 31.12 -21.80 -3.44
N GLY A 38 31.92 -20.78 -3.12
CA GLY A 38 33.37 -20.95 -2.90
C GLY A 38 34.14 -19.97 -2.01
N LEU A 39 33.59 -18.86 -1.49
CA LEU A 39 34.39 -17.95 -0.66
C LEU A 39 33.60 -17.20 0.44
N LEU A 40 34.17 -17.22 1.65
CA LEU A 40 33.67 -16.66 2.92
C LEU A 40 33.74 -15.11 2.97
N LEU A 41 32.91 -14.41 2.20
CA LEU A 41 32.61 -12.99 2.46
C LEU A 41 31.09 -12.79 2.61
N PRO A 42 30.61 -12.09 3.66
CA PRO A 42 29.19 -11.91 3.88
C PRO A 42 28.71 -10.74 3.02
N ILE A 43 28.45 -10.99 1.74
CA ILE A 43 27.75 -10.04 0.90
C ILE A 43 26.61 -10.78 0.19
N ALA A 44 25.40 -10.37 0.58
CA ALA A 44 24.11 -10.74 0.01
C ALA A 44 23.70 -12.22 0.16
N PHE A 45 23.03 -12.52 1.28
CA PHE A 45 21.80 -13.33 1.47
C PHE A 45 21.31 -14.38 0.42
N GLY A 46 22.12 -14.86 -0.51
CA GLY A 46 21.67 -15.56 -1.72
C GLY A 46 21.52 -17.08 -1.62
N ASP A 47 21.91 -17.73 -0.52
CA ASP A 47 22.22 -19.17 -0.59
C ASP A 47 21.05 -20.13 -0.28
N SER A 48 19.80 -19.67 -0.20
CA SER A 48 18.67 -20.59 0.09
C SER A 48 17.39 -20.42 -0.72
N ASN A 49 17.22 -19.34 -1.50
CA ASN A 49 15.93 -19.05 -2.15
C ASN A 49 15.97 -18.84 -3.66
N THR A 50 17.10 -19.01 -4.35
CA THR A 50 17.22 -18.78 -5.82
C THR A 50 16.14 -19.49 -6.62
N LYS A 51 15.86 -20.76 -6.30
CA LYS A 51 14.77 -21.52 -6.93
C LYS A 51 13.41 -20.86 -6.72
N THR A 52 13.15 -20.35 -5.53
CA THR A 52 11.88 -19.67 -5.20
C THR A 52 11.79 -18.33 -5.92
N ARG A 53 12.87 -17.55 -5.93
CA ARG A 53 12.98 -16.26 -6.62
C ARG A 53 12.74 -16.41 -8.13
N ILE A 54 13.47 -17.31 -8.79
CA ILE A 54 13.26 -17.63 -10.21
C ILE A 54 11.83 -18.10 -10.47
N LYS A 55 11.28 -18.98 -9.62
CA LYS A 55 9.89 -19.41 -9.76
C LYS A 55 8.91 -18.23 -9.61
N ASN A 56 9.15 -17.30 -8.71
CA ASN A 56 8.31 -16.11 -8.54
C ASN A 56 8.38 -15.21 -9.77
N ILE A 57 9.59 -14.91 -10.26
CA ILE A 57 9.84 -14.11 -11.47
C ILE A 57 9.12 -14.68 -12.69
N LEU A 58 9.26 -15.99 -12.93
CA LEU A 58 8.63 -16.66 -14.07
C LEU A 58 7.09 -16.71 -13.96
N ASN A 59 6.56 -16.79 -12.74
CA ASN A 59 5.12 -16.75 -12.48
C ASN A 59 4.59 -15.34 -12.23
N PHE A 60 5.46 -14.33 -12.22
CA PHE A 60 5.06 -12.96 -11.93
C PHE A 60 4.15 -12.47 -13.04
N ARG A 61 2.88 -12.29 -12.68
CA ARG A 61 1.88 -11.74 -13.57
C ARG A 61 1.64 -10.32 -13.11
N LYS A 62 2.00 -9.34 -13.96
CA LYS A 62 1.46 -7.98 -13.83
C LYS A 62 -0.06 -8.15 -13.69
N PRO A 63 -0.70 -7.65 -12.62
CA PRO A 63 -2.09 -8.00 -12.33
C PRO A 63 -2.95 -7.70 -13.56
N LYS A 64 -3.41 -8.77 -14.22
CA LYS A 64 -4.46 -8.74 -15.23
C LYS A 64 -5.66 -9.41 -14.58
N MET A 65 -6.79 -8.70 -14.60
CA MET A 65 -8.07 -8.89 -13.88
C MET A 65 -8.59 -10.32 -13.64
N TYR A 66 -8.09 -11.35 -14.33
CA TYR A 66 -8.69 -12.69 -14.36
C TYR A 66 -8.09 -13.70 -13.38
N ILE A 67 -6.95 -13.43 -12.76
CA ILE A 67 -6.25 -14.40 -11.89
C ILE A 67 -6.80 -14.37 -10.46
N SER A 68 -7.39 -13.23 -10.05
CA SER A 68 -8.10 -13.07 -8.77
C SER A 68 -9.32 -14.03 -8.66
N ILE A 69 -9.98 -14.29 -9.80
CA ILE A 69 -11.21 -15.09 -9.89
C ILE A 69 -11.03 -16.53 -9.36
N ALA A 70 -9.88 -17.16 -9.61
CA ALA A 70 -9.64 -18.55 -9.17
C ALA A 70 -9.31 -18.66 -7.67
N GLY A 71 -8.70 -17.62 -7.08
CA GLY A 71 -8.38 -17.57 -5.65
C GLY A 71 -9.62 -17.42 -4.77
N CYS A 72 -10.56 -16.58 -5.21
CA CYS A 72 -11.82 -16.35 -4.50
C CYS A 72 -12.67 -17.63 -4.37
N ILE A 73 -12.69 -18.49 -5.40
CA ILE A 73 -13.48 -19.73 -5.40
C ILE A 73 -13.00 -20.71 -4.31
N ILE A 74 -11.68 -20.79 -4.05
CA ILE A 74 -11.11 -21.69 -3.04
C ILE A 74 -11.44 -21.19 -1.62
N LEU A 75 -11.47 -19.88 -1.40
CA LEU A 75 -11.81 -19.27 -0.10
C LEU A 75 -13.29 -19.42 0.25
N ILE A 76 -14.18 -19.36 -0.75
CA ILE A 76 -15.63 -19.57 -0.56
C ILE A 76 -15.91 -21.01 -0.11
N VAL A 77 -15.23 -22.01 -0.68
CA VAL A 77 -15.42 -23.42 -0.27
C VAL A 77 -14.91 -23.66 1.16
N ALA A 78 -13.80 -23.05 1.55
CA ALA A 78 -13.25 -23.19 2.91
C ALA A 78 -14.16 -22.52 3.97
N SER A 79 -14.69 -21.34 3.68
CA SER A 79 -15.53 -20.55 4.60
C SER A 79 -16.89 -21.18 4.89
N VAL A 80 -17.48 -21.90 3.93
CA VAL A 80 -18.77 -22.61 4.14
C VAL A 80 -18.64 -23.81 5.09
N THR A 81 -17.44 -24.36 5.28
CA THR A 81 -17.24 -25.57 6.09
C THR A 81 -16.86 -25.36 7.56
N LEU A 82 -16.57 -24.12 7.99
CA LEU A 82 -15.85 -23.88 9.26
C LEU A 82 -16.51 -22.93 10.27
N LEU A 83 -17.79 -22.56 10.11
CA LEU A 83 -18.47 -21.68 11.08
C LEU A 83 -19.33 -22.46 12.08
N THR A 84 -18.68 -22.98 13.12
CA THR A 84 -19.30 -23.17 14.44
C THR A 84 -18.95 -21.98 15.31
N THR A 85 -19.92 -21.12 15.58
CA THR A 85 -19.76 -19.90 16.39
C THR A 85 -19.78 -20.23 17.88
N GLU A 86 -18.75 -19.79 18.61
CA GLU A 86 -18.78 -19.70 20.07
C GLU A 86 -18.77 -18.21 20.49
N LYS A 87 -19.59 -17.85 21.48
CA LYS A 87 -19.79 -16.45 21.91
C LYS A 87 -18.59 -15.96 22.73
N TYR A 88 -17.93 -14.91 22.25
CA TYR A 88 -16.84 -14.22 22.93
C TYR A 88 -17.34 -13.45 24.16
N LYS A 89 -16.68 -13.62 25.31
CA LYS A 89 -16.91 -12.86 26.54
C LYS A 89 -15.86 -11.74 26.66
N GLU A 90 -16.34 -10.52 26.91
CA GLU A 90 -15.51 -9.36 27.24
C GLU A 90 -14.74 -9.58 28.54
N THR A 91 -13.46 -9.16 28.55
CA THR A 91 -12.68 -9.00 29.77
C THR A 91 -12.06 -7.61 29.76
N ASN A 92 -12.36 -6.82 30.79
CA ASN A 92 -11.84 -5.48 31.00
C ASN A 92 -10.39 -5.54 31.50
N ASP A 93 -9.48 -4.81 30.87
CA ASP A 93 -8.27 -4.34 31.57
C ASP A 93 -7.97 -2.88 31.21
N SER A 94 -7.80 -2.09 32.27
CA SER A 94 -7.62 -0.65 32.25
C SER A 94 -6.13 -0.36 32.33
N SER A 95 -5.56 0.26 31.30
CA SER A 95 -4.27 0.94 31.41
C SER A 95 -4.18 2.07 30.39
N THR A 96 -4.77 3.19 30.76
CA THR A 96 -4.61 4.52 30.16
C THR A 96 -3.13 4.89 30.05
N LYS A 97 -2.61 5.15 28.84
CA LYS A 97 -1.39 5.95 28.67
C LYS A 97 -1.42 6.84 27.43
N GLN A 98 -1.70 8.10 27.75
CA GLN A 98 -1.07 9.33 27.23
C GLN A 98 -1.45 9.80 25.82
N LEU A 99 -2.26 10.86 25.84
CA LEU A 99 -2.66 11.71 24.74
C LEU A 99 -1.46 12.25 23.96
N LYS A 100 -1.46 12.06 22.63
CA LYS A 100 -0.59 12.78 21.70
C LYS A 100 -1.26 14.07 21.26
N HIS A 101 -0.52 15.15 21.40
CA HIS A 101 -0.80 16.48 20.86
C HIS A 101 -0.90 16.41 19.33
N TYR A 102 -2.10 16.64 18.80
CA TYR A 102 -2.40 16.79 17.37
C TYR A 102 -2.74 18.25 17.08
N GLU A 103 -2.41 18.71 15.88
CA GLU A 103 -2.94 19.95 15.28
C GLU A 103 -4.44 20.07 15.54
N LYS A 104 -4.90 21.30 15.81
CA LYS A 104 -6.28 21.61 16.19
C LYS A 104 -7.24 21.42 15.01
N VAL A 105 -7.44 20.17 14.61
CA VAL A 105 -8.59 19.74 13.81
C VAL A 105 -9.83 20.06 14.62
N ASN A 106 -10.85 20.64 13.98
CA ASN A 106 -12.13 20.85 14.64
C ASN A 106 -12.74 19.48 14.93
N THR A 107 -12.58 18.99 16.17
CA THR A 107 -13.07 17.67 16.61
C THR A 107 -14.56 17.47 16.31
N ALA A 108 -15.34 18.56 16.26
CA ALA A 108 -16.75 18.51 15.91
C ALA A 108 -16.99 18.18 14.42
N GLU A 109 -16.20 18.72 13.50
CA GLU A 109 -16.33 18.46 12.05
C GLU A 109 -16.02 17.00 11.72
N VAL A 110 -14.91 16.47 12.25
CA VAL A 110 -14.57 15.05 12.08
C VAL A 110 -15.64 14.16 12.68
N THR A 111 -16.16 14.51 13.87
CA THR A 111 -17.24 13.74 14.50
C THR A 111 -18.50 13.72 13.64
N ASN A 112 -18.89 14.86 13.06
CA ASN A 112 -20.05 14.93 12.16
C ASN A 112 -19.85 14.10 10.90
N MET A 113 -18.68 14.18 10.27
CA MET A 113 -18.32 13.34 9.12
C MET A 113 -18.43 11.85 9.45
N LEU A 114 -17.83 11.39 10.56
CA LEU A 114 -17.93 9.99 10.97
C LEU A 114 -19.38 9.57 11.26
N GLN A 115 -20.19 10.48 11.80
CA GLN A 115 -21.62 10.24 12.03
C GLN A 115 -22.40 10.05 10.74
N GLU A 116 -22.16 10.88 9.73
CA GLU A 116 -22.77 10.72 8.42
C GLU A 116 -22.35 9.38 7.78
N LEU A 117 -21.06 9.04 7.85
CA LEU A 117 -20.54 7.76 7.35
C LEU A 117 -21.22 6.54 8.00
N VAL A 118 -21.42 6.56 9.31
CA VAL A 118 -22.13 5.49 10.03
C VAL A 118 -23.61 5.46 9.66
N ASN A 119 -24.26 6.62 9.50
CA ASN A 119 -25.68 6.72 9.18
C ASN A 119 -26.00 6.20 7.76
N TYR A 120 -25.11 6.47 6.80
CA TYR A 120 -25.30 6.10 5.40
C TYR A 120 -24.60 4.80 5.00
N ARG A 121 -23.97 4.09 5.94
CA ARG A 121 -23.40 2.76 5.69
C ARG A 121 -24.42 1.83 5.02
N THR A 122 -23.93 0.97 4.14
CA THR A 122 -24.78 0.10 3.32
C THR A 122 -24.13 -1.25 3.06
N PRO A 123 -24.90 -2.36 3.08
CA PRO A 123 -24.38 -3.66 2.67
C PRO A 123 -24.21 -3.76 1.14
N TYR A 124 -24.83 -2.85 0.38
CA TYR A 124 -24.93 -2.95 -1.07
C TYR A 124 -24.53 -1.63 -1.76
N ILE A 125 -23.53 -1.71 -2.65
CA ILE A 125 -23.00 -0.60 -3.43
C ILE A 125 -24.01 0.00 -4.42
N GLY A 126 -25.03 -0.75 -4.85
CA GLY A 126 -26.02 -0.25 -5.81
C GLY A 126 -27.03 0.75 -5.24
N ASP A 127 -26.98 1.04 -3.94
CA ASP A 127 -27.76 2.13 -3.32
C ASP A 127 -27.11 3.48 -3.62
N ASN A 128 -27.36 3.98 -4.82
CA ASN A 128 -26.78 5.25 -5.30
C ASN A 128 -27.03 6.43 -4.35
N SER A 129 -28.17 6.46 -3.66
CA SER A 129 -28.53 7.54 -2.74
C SER A 129 -27.62 7.52 -1.52
N LYS A 130 -27.36 6.33 -0.96
CA LYS A 130 -26.39 6.17 0.13
C LYS A 130 -24.97 6.42 -0.32
N ILE A 131 -24.56 5.94 -1.49
CA ILE A 131 -23.19 6.18 -1.98
C ILE A 131 -22.94 7.67 -2.19
N SER A 132 -23.88 8.40 -2.79
CA SER A 132 -23.76 9.85 -2.91
C SER A 132 -23.68 10.55 -1.55
N ALA A 133 -24.48 10.12 -0.57
CA ALA A 133 -24.42 10.67 0.79
C ALA A 133 -23.07 10.41 1.47
N LEU A 134 -22.49 9.22 1.28
CA LEU A 134 -21.14 8.89 1.76
C LEU A 134 -20.09 9.78 1.10
N LEU A 135 -20.13 9.95 -0.23
CA LEU A 135 -19.17 10.81 -0.94
C LEU A 135 -19.26 12.28 -0.52
N ASN A 136 -20.47 12.77 -0.26
CA ASN A 136 -20.68 14.15 0.22
C ASN A 136 -20.13 14.38 1.64
N ALA A 137 -20.11 13.34 2.48
CA ALA A 137 -19.55 13.41 3.82
C ALA A 137 -18.01 13.43 3.80
N LEU A 138 -17.38 12.85 2.78
CA LEU A 138 -15.92 12.73 2.68
C LEU A 138 -15.26 14.05 2.26
N GLU A 139 -14.01 14.24 2.69
CA GLU A 139 -13.20 15.38 2.27
C GLU A 139 -12.88 15.28 0.78
N VAL A 140 -13.21 16.34 0.03
CA VAL A 140 -12.76 16.48 -1.36
C VAL A 140 -11.28 16.88 -1.34
N PRO A 141 -10.39 16.12 -1.99
CA PRO A 141 -8.96 16.43 -1.97
C PRO A 141 -8.63 17.80 -2.57
N GLU A 142 -7.55 18.41 -2.10
CA GLU A 142 -7.14 19.74 -2.57
C GLU A 142 -6.94 19.78 -4.10
N ASN A 143 -7.42 20.86 -4.72
CA ASN A 143 -7.37 21.11 -6.16
C ASN A 143 -8.17 20.12 -7.03
N LEU A 144 -8.97 19.23 -6.43
CA LEU A 144 -9.92 18.39 -7.13
C LEU A 144 -11.34 18.94 -7.01
N GLU A 145 -12.07 18.91 -8.11
CA GLU A 145 -13.50 19.17 -8.15
C GLU A 145 -14.23 17.87 -8.45
N TYR A 146 -15.17 17.49 -7.59
CA TYR A 146 -16.03 16.32 -7.84
C TYR A 146 -16.90 16.56 -9.07
N ASP A 147 -16.95 15.58 -9.96
CA ASP A 147 -17.76 15.62 -11.17
C ASP A 147 -18.97 14.68 -11.04
N HIS A 148 -18.71 13.37 -11.04
CA HIS A 148 -19.77 12.36 -10.90
C HIS A 148 -19.21 11.03 -10.35
N MET A 149 -20.11 10.06 -10.17
CA MET A 149 -19.76 8.69 -9.80
C MET A 149 -20.44 7.68 -10.71
N GLU A 150 -19.80 6.55 -10.93
CA GLU A 150 -20.34 5.39 -11.62
C GLU A 150 -20.29 4.15 -10.72
N LEU A 151 -21.36 3.35 -10.79
CA LEU A 151 -21.49 2.11 -10.03
C LEU A 151 -21.57 0.93 -10.99
N GLN A 152 -20.61 0.02 -10.90
CA GLN A 152 -20.64 -1.24 -11.62
C GLN A 152 -21.18 -2.31 -10.69
N THR A 153 -22.44 -2.69 -10.87
CA THR A 153 -23.13 -3.69 -10.02
C THR A 153 -23.66 -4.91 -10.80
N LYS A 154 -23.31 -5.00 -12.10
CA LYS A 154 -23.83 -6.06 -12.99
C LYS A 154 -23.19 -7.42 -12.74
N LYS A 155 -21.91 -7.44 -12.36
CA LYS A 155 -21.14 -8.66 -12.09
C LYS A 155 -20.00 -8.33 -11.14
N GLU A 156 -19.54 -9.29 -10.36
CA GLU A 156 -18.32 -9.09 -9.57
C GLU A 156 -17.08 -8.96 -10.49
N PRO A 157 -16.07 -8.17 -10.09
CA PRO A 157 -16.03 -7.35 -8.87
C PRO A 157 -16.97 -6.13 -8.93
N TYR A 158 -17.60 -5.80 -7.81
CA TYR A 158 -18.42 -4.58 -7.70
C TYR A 158 -17.54 -3.36 -7.46
N GLU A 159 -17.75 -2.33 -8.28
CA GLU A 159 -16.84 -1.20 -8.37
C GLU A 159 -17.57 0.14 -8.25
N LEU A 160 -16.99 1.03 -7.45
CA LEU A 160 -17.31 2.45 -7.42
C LEU A 160 -16.18 3.19 -8.17
N THR A 161 -16.54 3.93 -9.21
CA THR A 161 -15.64 4.91 -9.82
C THR A 161 -16.11 6.32 -9.49
N VAL A 162 -15.21 7.12 -8.91
CA VAL A 162 -15.43 8.53 -8.61
C VAL A 162 -14.60 9.38 -9.58
N TYR A 163 -15.26 10.29 -10.27
CA TYR A 163 -14.64 11.17 -11.26
C TYR A 163 -14.36 12.54 -10.64
N TYR A 164 -13.11 12.97 -10.77
CA TYR A 164 -12.64 14.28 -10.37
C TYR A 164 -12.04 15.03 -11.56
N GLN A 165 -12.18 16.35 -11.54
CA GLN A 165 -11.46 17.26 -12.42
C GLN A 165 -10.35 17.95 -11.62
N LEU A 166 -9.13 17.98 -12.15
CA LEU A 166 -8.02 18.71 -11.54
C LEU A 166 -8.03 20.16 -12.01
N ASN A 167 -7.84 21.09 -11.06
CA ASN A 167 -7.75 22.51 -11.36
C ASN A 167 -6.64 22.81 -12.38
N LYS A 168 -6.93 23.71 -13.33
CA LYS A 168 -6.02 24.07 -14.42
C LYS A 168 -4.67 24.56 -13.91
N GLY A 169 -3.59 24.05 -14.49
CA GLY A 169 -2.22 24.46 -14.17
C GLY A 169 -1.69 23.94 -12.83
N VAL A 170 -2.40 23.00 -12.20
CA VAL A 170 -2.00 22.35 -10.95
C VAL A 170 -1.71 20.87 -11.21
N THR A 171 -0.71 20.31 -10.53
CA THR A 171 -0.41 18.86 -10.55
C THR A 171 -1.02 18.18 -9.33
N LEU A 172 -1.39 16.89 -9.47
CA LEU A 172 -1.93 16.11 -8.36
C LEU A 172 -0.88 15.97 -7.23
N THR A 173 -1.18 16.55 -6.07
CA THR A 173 -0.25 16.59 -4.92
C THR A 173 -0.21 15.26 -4.17
N ALA A 174 0.87 15.02 -3.41
CA ALA A 174 0.95 13.87 -2.51
C ALA A 174 -0.15 13.90 -1.44
N LYS A 175 -0.48 15.09 -0.93
CA LYS A 175 -1.55 15.28 0.06
C LYS A 175 -2.92 14.94 -0.51
N ALA A 176 -3.21 15.32 -1.76
CA ALA A 176 -4.44 14.90 -2.42
C ALA A 176 -4.54 13.37 -2.55
N LYS A 177 -3.43 12.71 -2.89
CA LYS A 177 -3.37 11.24 -2.93
C LYS A 177 -3.61 10.62 -1.55
N ASP A 178 -3.03 11.17 -0.49
CA ASP A 178 -3.27 10.72 0.90
C ASP A 178 -4.76 10.79 1.26
N THR A 179 -5.44 11.90 0.92
CA THR A 179 -6.89 12.05 1.12
C THR A 179 -7.68 10.99 0.35
N LEU A 180 -7.29 10.69 -0.90
CA LEU A 180 -7.95 9.65 -1.70
C LEU A 180 -7.76 8.24 -1.13
N VAL A 181 -6.59 7.92 -0.57
CA VAL A 181 -6.36 6.65 0.15
C VAL A 181 -7.30 6.56 1.36
N LEU A 182 -7.37 7.62 2.17
CA LEU A 182 -8.28 7.66 3.32
C LEU A 182 -9.74 7.47 2.90
N ASN A 183 -10.18 8.17 1.86
CA ASN A 183 -11.53 8.06 1.33
C ASN A 183 -11.83 6.63 0.86
N ALA A 184 -10.90 5.96 0.15
CA ALA A 184 -11.09 4.56 -0.25
C ALA A 184 -11.29 3.64 0.96
N ILE A 185 -10.45 3.76 2.00
CA ILE A 185 -10.55 2.93 3.20
C ILE A 185 -11.90 3.17 3.90
N LEU A 186 -12.33 4.43 4.04
CA LEU A 186 -13.62 4.77 4.64
C LEU A 186 -14.80 4.23 3.83
N LEU A 187 -14.72 4.28 2.49
CA LEU A 187 -15.75 3.71 1.61
C LEU A 187 -15.80 2.17 1.75
N PHE A 188 -14.66 1.46 1.75
CA PHE A 188 -14.66 0.01 2.00
C PHE A 188 -15.21 -0.35 3.38
N SER A 189 -15.01 0.53 4.35
CA SER A 189 -15.50 0.37 5.71
C SER A 189 -17.00 0.62 5.85
N THR A 190 -17.60 1.38 4.94
CA THR A 190 -19.02 1.75 4.99
C THR A 190 -19.88 1.08 3.91
N VAL A 191 -19.26 0.42 2.92
CA VAL A 191 -19.92 -0.31 1.83
C VAL A 191 -19.45 -1.77 1.83
N GLU A 192 -20.29 -2.69 2.28
CA GLU A 192 -19.89 -4.09 2.58
C GLU A 192 -19.45 -4.89 1.37
N ASN A 193 -20.13 -4.75 0.24
CA ASN A 193 -19.88 -5.57 -0.96
C ASN A 193 -19.12 -4.80 -2.05
N MET A 194 -18.53 -3.65 -1.74
CA MET A 194 -17.64 -2.97 -2.69
C MET A 194 -16.27 -3.66 -2.70
N ASP A 195 -15.86 -4.14 -3.88
CA ASP A 195 -14.58 -4.82 -4.08
C ASP A 195 -13.50 -3.85 -4.54
N VAL A 196 -13.86 -2.87 -5.38
CA VAL A 196 -12.92 -1.94 -6.00
C VAL A 196 -13.40 -0.50 -5.85
N CYS A 197 -12.49 0.39 -5.46
CA CYS A 197 -12.69 1.83 -5.44
C CYS A 197 -11.70 2.47 -6.44
N ARG A 198 -12.23 3.17 -7.45
CA ARG A 198 -11.44 3.86 -8.46
C ARG A 198 -11.65 5.36 -8.38
N PHE A 199 -10.55 6.11 -8.44
CA PHE A 199 -10.58 7.55 -8.67
C PHE A 199 -10.02 7.85 -10.06
N HIS A 200 -10.89 8.38 -10.92
CA HIS A 200 -10.52 8.85 -12.24
C HIS A 200 -10.36 10.37 -12.18
N ILE A 201 -9.13 10.86 -12.36
CA ILE A 201 -8.82 12.29 -12.27
C ILE A 201 -8.42 12.76 -13.66
N THR A 202 -9.23 13.64 -14.24
CA THR A 202 -8.98 14.20 -15.56
C THR A 202 -8.23 15.52 -15.43
N THR A 203 -7.26 15.74 -16.32
CA THR A 203 -6.58 17.03 -16.48
C THR A 203 -6.57 17.44 -17.95
N THR A 204 -6.05 18.64 -18.26
CA THR A 204 -5.87 19.09 -19.65
C THR A 204 -4.77 18.33 -20.41
N GLU A 205 -3.87 17.62 -19.72
CA GLU A 205 -2.66 17.02 -20.32
C GLU A 205 -2.55 15.50 -20.05
N GLU A 206 -2.93 15.04 -18.85
CA GLU A 206 -2.85 13.63 -18.42
C GLU A 206 -4.10 13.19 -17.64
N ASN A 207 -4.37 11.88 -17.60
CA ASN A 207 -5.41 11.30 -16.76
C ASN A 207 -4.78 10.39 -15.70
N TYR A 208 -5.15 10.56 -14.45
CA TYR A 208 -4.73 9.68 -13.36
C TYR A 208 -5.84 8.66 -13.05
N ASN A 209 -5.44 7.40 -12.92
CA ASN A 209 -6.33 6.32 -12.50
C ASN A 209 -5.76 5.66 -11.25
N LEU A 210 -6.31 6.01 -10.09
CA LEU A 210 -5.96 5.39 -8.82
C LEU A 210 -6.97 4.29 -8.52
N VAL A 211 -6.49 3.09 -8.23
CA VAL A 211 -7.32 1.89 -8.02
C VAL A 211 -6.93 1.26 -6.71
N TYR A 212 -7.93 1.02 -5.86
CA TYR A 212 -7.76 0.34 -4.59
C TYR A 212 -8.63 -0.91 -4.57
N ASP A 213 -8.07 -2.01 -4.07
CA ASP A 213 -8.75 -3.29 -3.89
C ASP A 213 -9.06 -3.49 -2.40
N ARG A 214 -10.30 -3.89 -2.10
CA ARG A 214 -10.73 -4.17 -0.73
C ARG A 214 -9.85 -5.21 -0.05
N THR A 215 -9.44 -6.25 -0.78
CA THR A 215 -8.65 -7.37 -0.27
C THR A 215 -7.31 -6.89 0.26
N ASP A 216 -6.65 -5.97 -0.46
CA ASP A 216 -5.37 -5.42 -0.03
C ASP A 216 -5.51 -4.63 1.28
N VAL A 217 -6.58 -3.84 1.39
CA VAL A 217 -6.86 -3.06 2.61
C VAL A 217 -7.24 -3.98 3.78
N GLU A 218 -8.09 -4.99 3.56
CA GLU A 218 -8.50 -5.94 4.61
C GLU A 218 -7.36 -6.88 5.04
N ASN A 219 -6.41 -7.19 4.15
CA ASN A 219 -5.19 -7.90 4.52
C ASN A 219 -4.32 -7.07 5.49
N ALA A 220 -4.30 -5.75 5.34
CA ALA A 220 -3.55 -4.84 6.20
C ALA A 220 -4.28 -4.51 7.52
N LEU A 221 -5.59 -4.27 7.47
CA LEU A 221 -6.36 -3.70 8.60
C LEU A 221 -7.35 -4.68 9.24
N GLY A 222 -7.55 -5.85 8.64
CA GLY A 222 -8.62 -6.78 8.98
C GLY A 222 -9.97 -6.37 8.40
N LYS A 223 -11.03 -7.10 8.76
CA LYS A 223 -12.40 -6.84 8.27
C LYS A 223 -12.88 -5.43 8.65
N LEU A 224 -13.33 -4.69 7.64
CA LEU A 224 -13.65 -3.27 7.77
C LEU A 224 -15.14 -3.01 8.10
N TYR A 225 -16.06 -3.57 7.30
CA TYR A 225 -17.50 -3.26 7.40
C TYR A 225 -18.13 -3.50 8.79
N PRO A 226 -17.75 -4.54 9.55
CA PRO A 226 -18.24 -4.71 10.92
C PRO A 226 -17.81 -3.58 11.88
N ARG A 227 -16.68 -2.93 11.62
CA ARG A 227 -16.12 -1.86 12.47
C ARG A 227 -16.76 -0.50 12.26
N THR A 228 -17.83 -0.42 11.45
CA THR A 228 -18.62 0.80 11.27
C THR A 228 -20.07 0.61 11.71
N ALA A 229 -20.39 -0.50 12.38
CA ALA A 229 -21.75 -0.79 12.86
C ALA A 229 -22.22 0.23 13.92
N HIS A 230 -21.31 0.68 14.79
CA HIS A 230 -21.57 1.69 15.80
C HIS A 230 -20.50 2.77 15.80
N MET A 231 -20.85 3.94 16.37
CA MET A 231 -19.95 5.09 16.42
C MET A 231 -18.64 4.80 17.18
N ASN A 232 -18.71 4.05 18.28
CA ASN A 232 -17.52 3.68 19.05
C ASN A 232 -16.55 2.83 18.22
N ASP A 233 -17.09 1.91 17.40
CA ASP A 233 -16.28 1.09 16.50
C ASP A 233 -15.64 1.94 15.40
N MET A 234 -16.39 2.93 14.88
CA MET A 234 -15.89 3.88 13.88
C MET A 234 -14.74 4.73 14.41
N TYR A 235 -14.80 5.17 15.66
CA TYR A 235 -13.68 5.88 16.30
C TYR A 235 -12.45 4.99 16.46
N ALA A 236 -12.63 3.74 16.91
CA ALA A 236 -11.53 2.79 17.01
C ALA A 236 -10.90 2.52 15.63
N LEU A 237 -11.74 2.38 14.59
CA LEU A 237 -11.28 2.22 13.22
C LEU A 237 -10.52 3.47 12.72
N LYS A 238 -11.02 4.67 12.99
CA LYS A 238 -10.33 5.92 12.63
C LYS A 238 -8.90 5.94 13.15
N ASP A 239 -8.71 5.53 14.41
CA ASP A 239 -7.37 5.54 15.03
C ASP A 239 -6.45 4.51 14.37
N ILE A 240 -6.96 3.31 14.06
CA ILE A 240 -6.23 2.28 13.29
C ILE A 240 -5.85 2.80 11.89
N ILE A 241 -6.77 3.43 11.17
CA ILE A 241 -6.52 4.02 9.84
C ILE A 241 -5.46 5.12 9.94
N THR A 242 -5.55 5.97 10.97
CA THR A 242 -4.59 7.06 11.18
C THR A 242 -3.17 6.51 11.38
N ASP A 243 -3.02 5.47 12.20
CA ASP A 243 -1.73 4.83 12.43
C ASP A 243 -1.21 4.13 11.17
N TYR A 244 -2.09 3.46 10.41
CA TYR A 244 -1.73 2.81 9.15
C TYR A 244 -1.25 3.81 8.09
N VAL A 245 -1.95 4.93 7.91
CA VAL A 245 -1.53 5.97 6.96
C VAL A 245 -0.22 6.62 7.40
N GLN A 246 0.02 6.81 8.70
CA GLN A 246 1.32 7.26 9.18
C GLN A 246 2.44 6.24 8.90
N TYR A 247 2.15 4.95 9.06
CA TYR A 247 3.07 3.88 8.71
C TYR A 247 3.43 3.95 7.22
N LEU A 248 2.44 4.01 6.32
CA LEU A 248 2.67 4.10 4.87
C LEU A 248 3.53 5.31 4.48
N LYS A 249 3.30 6.48 5.10
CA LYS A 249 4.13 7.67 4.84
C LYS A 249 5.57 7.49 5.29
N LEU A 250 5.77 6.82 6.43
CA LEU A 250 7.11 6.55 6.93
C LEU A 250 7.82 5.52 6.05
N ASP A 251 7.14 4.45 5.66
CA ASP A 251 7.61 3.39 4.76
C ASP A 251 8.07 3.98 3.41
N ASP A 252 7.23 4.80 2.77
CA ASP A 252 7.58 5.55 1.54
C ASP A 252 8.75 6.53 1.76
N SER A 253 8.83 7.17 2.93
CA SER A 253 9.95 8.07 3.26
C SER A 253 11.27 7.31 3.42
N ILE A 254 11.23 6.10 3.99
CA ILE A 254 12.39 5.20 4.10
C ILE A 254 12.84 4.76 2.72
N SER A 255 11.91 4.26 1.90
CA SER A 255 12.16 3.86 0.52
C SER A 255 12.89 4.96 -0.27
N LYS A 256 12.32 6.17 -0.26
CA LYS A 256 12.90 7.34 -0.93
C LYS A 256 14.26 7.72 -0.39
N ALA A 257 14.46 7.66 0.92
CA ALA A 257 15.75 7.99 1.54
C ALA A 257 16.85 7.00 1.10
N ILE A 258 16.53 5.71 1.02
CA ILE A 258 17.48 4.68 0.55
C ILE A 258 17.85 4.91 -0.92
N LEU A 259 16.86 5.13 -1.78
CA LEU A 259 17.08 5.36 -3.20
C LEU A 259 17.86 6.67 -3.45
N GLU A 260 17.49 7.76 -2.78
CA GLU A 260 18.16 9.07 -2.91
C GLU A 260 19.61 9.01 -2.41
N PHE A 261 19.89 8.29 -1.32
CA PHE A 261 21.25 8.12 -0.81
C PHE A 261 22.16 7.42 -1.83
N ASN A 262 21.62 6.49 -2.62
CA ASN A 262 22.37 5.71 -3.60
C ASN A 262 22.23 6.22 -5.05
N LYS A 263 21.60 7.38 -5.28
CA LYS A 263 21.33 7.89 -6.63
C LYS A 263 22.57 8.08 -7.50
N ASP A 264 23.73 8.36 -6.87
CA ASP A 264 25.00 8.61 -7.54
C ASP A 264 25.85 7.33 -7.68
N SER A 265 25.37 6.19 -7.17
CA SER A 265 26.08 4.91 -7.21
C SER A 265 26.02 4.22 -8.57
N TYR A 266 24.98 4.48 -9.37
CA TYR A 266 24.71 3.78 -10.63
C TYR A 266 24.72 4.70 -11.86
N LYS A 267 25.05 4.14 -13.02
CA LYS A 267 25.22 4.85 -14.30
C LYS A 267 23.91 4.99 -15.08
N PRO A 268 23.83 5.95 -16.03
CA PRO A 268 22.70 6.03 -16.96
C PRO A 268 22.52 4.72 -17.74
N GLY A 269 21.36 4.07 -17.59
CA GLY A 269 21.05 2.76 -18.19
C GLY A 269 21.05 1.59 -17.20
N GLU A 270 21.57 1.81 -16.00
CA GLU A 270 21.43 0.91 -14.85
C GLU A 270 20.13 1.23 -14.09
N PHE A 271 19.58 0.22 -13.44
CA PHE A 271 18.34 0.26 -12.66
C PHE A 271 18.66 -0.16 -11.22
N CYS A 272 18.05 0.49 -10.23
CA CYS A 272 18.19 0.10 -8.84
C CYS A 272 16.84 -0.19 -8.20
N THR A 273 16.87 -1.03 -7.16
CA THR A 273 15.70 -1.37 -6.35
C THR A 273 16.09 -1.43 -4.89
N GLU A 274 15.12 -1.18 -4.02
CA GLU A 274 15.26 -1.39 -2.60
C GLU A 274 14.09 -2.21 -2.06
N ALA A 275 14.35 -2.92 -0.99
CA ALA A 275 13.36 -3.40 -0.06
C ALA A 275 13.89 -3.17 1.35
N HIS A 276 12.98 -2.93 2.29
CA HIS A 276 13.35 -2.73 3.67
C HIS A 276 12.37 -3.42 4.62
N TYR A 277 12.86 -3.68 5.83
CA TYR A 277 12.06 -4.17 6.94
C TYR A 277 12.20 -3.21 8.11
N LEU A 278 11.09 -2.59 8.51
CA LEU A 278 11.04 -1.70 9.66
C LEU A 278 11.10 -2.49 10.97
N MET A 279 12.18 -2.33 11.72
CA MET A 279 12.40 -3.04 12.98
C MET A 279 11.81 -2.29 14.18
N SER A 280 12.04 -0.98 14.25
CA SER A 280 11.53 -0.13 15.31
C SER A 280 11.49 1.34 14.89
N VAL A 281 10.67 2.12 15.61
CA VAL A 281 10.53 3.56 15.41
C VAL A 281 10.65 4.27 16.75
N GLU A 282 11.61 5.19 16.85
CA GLU A 282 11.74 6.13 17.96
C GLU A 282 11.21 7.50 17.52
N LYS A 283 10.22 8.02 18.25
CA LYS A 283 9.59 9.32 17.95
C LYS A 283 9.97 10.33 19.03
N ASN A 284 10.64 11.40 18.63
CA ASN A 284 10.88 12.59 19.45
C ASN A 284 9.98 13.75 18.97
N GLU A 285 10.05 14.91 19.63
CA GLU A 285 9.21 16.07 19.28
C GLU A 285 9.33 16.47 17.80
N ASN A 286 10.56 16.59 17.30
CA ASN A 286 10.83 17.05 15.93
C ASN A 286 11.45 16.00 15.01
N THR A 287 11.80 14.82 15.53
CA THR A 287 12.49 13.77 14.77
C THR A 287 11.79 12.42 14.88
N VAL A 288 11.89 11.64 13.83
CA VAL A 288 11.51 10.23 13.79
C VAL A 288 12.74 9.45 13.34
N THR A 289 13.22 8.55 14.18
CA THR A 289 14.29 7.62 13.83
C THR A 289 13.66 6.27 13.54
N ALA A 290 13.84 5.78 12.31
CA ALA A 290 13.42 4.44 11.90
C ALA A 290 14.64 3.53 11.80
N TYR A 291 14.65 2.45 12.57
CA TYR A 291 15.68 1.42 12.47
C TYR A 291 15.20 0.35 11.51
N THR A 292 15.91 0.17 10.40
CA THR A 292 15.49 -0.65 9.27
C THR A 292 16.59 -1.62 8.88
N MET A 293 16.24 -2.86 8.58
CA MET A 293 17.11 -3.72 7.79
C MET A 293 16.84 -3.43 6.31
N ILE A 294 17.85 -3.02 5.55
CA ILE A 294 17.69 -2.70 4.13
C ILE A 294 18.30 -3.77 3.24
N LEU A 295 17.75 -3.90 2.04
CA LEU A 295 18.32 -4.60 0.89
C LEU A 295 18.25 -3.63 -0.29
N TYR A 296 19.39 -3.24 -0.81
CA TYR A 296 19.53 -2.39 -1.99
C TYR A 296 20.30 -3.16 -3.07
N GLN A 297 19.82 -3.10 -4.30
CA GLN A 297 20.43 -3.81 -5.43
C GLN A 297 20.45 -2.93 -6.68
N GLU A 298 21.53 -3.05 -7.45
CA GLU A 298 21.78 -2.35 -8.70
C GLU A 298 21.95 -3.38 -9.81
N TYR A 299 21.26 -3.16 -10.92
CA TYR A 299 21.31 -4.01 -12.09
C TYR A 299 21.65 -3.19 -13.33
N GLY A 300 22.44 -3.77 -14.22
CA GLY A 300 22.92 -3.11 -15.42
C GLY A 300 23.14 -4.08 -16.57
N TYR A 301 23.60 -3.55 -17.70
CA TYR A 301 24.05 -4.36 -18.82
C TYR A 301 25.57 -4.28 -18.93
N GLU A 302 26.23 -5.43 -18.84
CA GLU A 302 27.65 -5.59 -19.14
C GLU A 302 27.80 -6.50 -20.34
N ASP A 303 28.50 -6.04 -21.38
CA ASP A 303 28.69 -6.79 -22.64
C ASP A 303 27.39 -7.28 -23.30
N GLY A 304 26.29 -6.55 -23.09
CA GLY A 304 24.95 -6.89 -23.62
C GLY A 304 24.18 -7.91 -22.78
N GLU A 305 24.71 -8.35 -21.64
CA GLU A 305 24.02 -9.24 -20.69
C GLU A 305 23.53 -8.48 -19.46
N PHE A 306 22.30 -8.76 -19.02
CA PHE A 306 21.75 -8.22 -17.78
C PHE A 306 22.48 -8.82 -16.57
N LYS A 307 23.01 -7.99 -15.67
CA LYS A 307 23.80 -8.41 -14.51
C LYS A 307 23.40 -7.67 -13.22
N ASP A 308 23.60 -8.36 -12.10
CA ASP A 308 23.67 -7.77 -10.76
C ASP A 308 25.06 -7.12 -10.65
N VAL A 309 25.08 -5.78 -10.55
CA VAL A 309 26.29 -4.97 -10.68
C VAL A 309 26.83 -4.58 -9.31
N SER A 310 25.93 -4.27 -8.37
CA SER A 310 26.25 -3.78 -7.04
C SER A 310 25.03 -3.95 -6.13
N GLY A 311 25.27 -3.86 -4.82
CA GLY A 311 24.20 -3.90 -3.84
C GLY A 311 24.74 -3.90 -2.43
N CYS A 312 23.85 -3.65 -1.48
CA CYS A 312 24.17 -3.76 -0.08
C CYS A 312 22.99 -4.27 0.73
N SER A 313 23.31 -4.87 1.87
CA SER A 313 22.30 -5.17 2.88
C SER A 313 22.88 -4.94 4.26
N MET A 314 22.25 -4.04 5.01
CA MET A 314 22.75 -3.61 6.31
C MET A 314 21.63 -3.03 7.17
N PRO A 315 21.77 -3.05 8.50
CA PRO A 315 20.92 -2.25 9.37
C PRO A 315 21.26 -0.76 9.22
N VAL A 316 20.24 0.09 9.10
CA VAL A 316 20.35 1.54 8.95
C VAL A 316 19.43 2.23 9.95
N ALA A 317 19.89 3.35 10.50
CA ALA A 317 19.06 4.28 11.25
C ALA A 317 18.73 5.48 10.37
N ASN A 318 17.49 5.56 9.88
CA ASN A 318 17.01 6.67 9.07
C ASN A 318 16.46 7.76 9.98
N HIS A 319 17.01 8.98 9.88
CA HIS A 319 16.60 10.13 10.68
C HIS A 319 15.75 11.10 9.84
N PHE A 320 14.47 11.20 10.17
CA PHE A 320 13.53 12.10 9.52
C PHE A 320 13.23 13.29 10.42
N HIS A 321 13.21 14.49 9.83
CA HIS A 321 12.74 15.70 10.51
C HIS A 321 11.28 15.98 10.13
N LYS A 322 10.43 16.22 11.13
CA LYS A 322 9.08 16.70 10.87
C LYS A 322 9.18 18.10 10.24
N LYS A 323 8.65 18.27 9.03
CA LYS A 323 8.52 19.60 8.42
C LYS A 323 7.65 20.46 9.34
N ARG A 324 8.22 21.50 9.94
CA ARG A 324 7.44 22.59 10.54
C ARG A 324 6.82 23.37 9.38
N PHE A 325 5.51 23.24 9.21
CA PHE A 325 4.76 24.23 8.45
C PHE A 325 4.56 25.45 9.37
N TRP A 326 4.89 26.63 8.85
CA TRP A 326 4.80 27.91 9.56
C TRP A 326 3.37 28.44 9.51
#